data_AF-A0A7V9ZJ72-F1
#
_entry.id   AF-A0A7V9ZJ72-F1
#
_cell.length_a   1.000
_cell.length_b   1.000
_cell.length_c   1.000
_cell.angle_alpha   90.00
_cell.angle_beta   90.00
_cell.angle_gamma   90.00
#
_symmetry.space_group_name_H-M   'P 1'
#
loop_
_entity.id
_entity.type
_entity.pdbx_description
1 polymer ?
#
loop_
_entity_poly.entity_id
_entity_poly.type
_entity_poly.pdbx_seq_one_letter_code
_entity_poly.pdbx_strand_id
1 'polypeptide(L)'
;MTDNTPLFLQTKGYTSALFRQLIADLASPGVKSSADLLPVSATSTRGVTVSAGTVFVAATPATNGTYVGHEATAVTVAIDPCTTFPRLDQVIYRIYDSTSLGGSLNKGQVEVVKGTETSGATLVN
;
A
#
# COMPACT_ATOMS: atom_id res chain seq x y z
N MET A 1 -21.28 -33.84 -19.47
CA MET A 1 -20.87 -33.07 -18.29
C MET A 1 -20.78 -31.63 -18.74
N THR A 2 -21.63 -30.74 -18.22
CA THR A 2 -21.56 -29.31 -18.55
C THR A 2 -20.59 -28.68 -17.57
N ASP A 3 -19.40 -28.34 -18.05
CA ASP A 3 -18.41 -27.63 -17.24
C ASP A 3 -18.92 -26.20 -17.00
N ASN A 4 -19.13 -25.86 -15.73
CA ASN A 4 -19.47 -24.48 -15.37
C ASN A 4 -18.24 -23.61 -15.63
N THR A 5 -18.32 -22.75 -16.65
CA THR A 5 -17.23 -21.84 -16.98
C THR A 5 -16.96 -20.90 -15.80
N PRO A 6 -15.67 -20.74 -15.38
CA PRO A 6 -15.30 -19.86 -14.29
C PRO A 6 -15.89 -18.48 -14.48
N LEU A 7 -16.41 -17.88 -13.39
CA LEU A 7 -17.14 -16.61 -13.45
C LEU A 7 -16.34 -15.54 -14.20
N PHE A 8 -15.03 -15.44 -13.95
CA PHE A 8 -14.11 -14.45 -14.55
C PHE A 8 -13.79 -14.65 -16.04
N LEU A 9 -14.18 -15.79 -16.63
CA LEU A 9 -14.04 -16.06 -18.07
C LEU A 9 -15.33 -15.76 -18.85
N GLN A 10 -16.39 -15.32 -18.17
CA GLN A 10 -17.64 -14.95 -18.80
C GLN A 10 -17.61 -13.49 -19.27
N THR A 11 -18.33 -13.16 -20.33
CA THR A 11 -18.47 -11.75 -20.78
C THR A 11 -19.50 -11.03 -19.91
N LYS A 12 -19.17 -10.78 -18.64
CA LYS A 12 -20.02 -10.07 -17.67
C LYS A 12 -19.20 -9.05 -16.88
N GLY A 13 -19.87 -8.03 -16.35
CA GLY A 13 -19.26 -7.10 -15.39
C GLY A 13 -19.08 -7.76 -14.02
N TYR A 14 -17.95 -7.51 -13.37
CA TYR A 14 -17.66 -7.98 -12.02
C TYR A 14 -17.71 -6.82 -11.04
N THR A 15 -18.23 -7.06 -9.84
CA THR A 15 -18.15 -6.06 -8.77
C THR A 15 -16.71 -5.95 -8.28
N SER A 16 -16.33 -4.78 -7.79
CA SER A 16 -15.00 -4.57 -7.19
C SER A 16 -14.73 -5.53 -6.03
N ALA A 17 -15.77 -5.91 -5.29
CA ALA A 17 -15.67 -6.90 -4.21
C ALA A 17 -15.27 -8.29 -4.74
N LEU A 18 -15.91 -8.78 -5.82
CA LEU A 18 -15.55 -10.07 -6.43
C LEU A 18 -14.12 -10.05 -6.98
N PHE A 19 -13.72 -8.94 -7.60
CA PHE A 19 -12.36 -8.79 -8.11
C PHE A 19 -11.33 -8.85 -6.97
N ARG A 20 -11.58 -8.18 -5.84
CA ARG A 20 -10.69 -8.24 -4.67
C ARG A 20 -10.56 -9.65 -4.09
N GLN A 21 -11.65 -10.44 -4.11
CA GLN A 21 -11.57 -11.85 -3.69
C GLN A 21 -10.70 -12.67 -4.64
N LEU A 22 -10.88 -12.51 -5.95
CA LEU A 22 -10.02 -13.19 -6.94
C LEU A 22 -8.55 -12.83 -6.74
N ILE A 23 -8.22 -11.57 -6.52
CA ILE A 23 -6.84 -11.15 -6.27
C ILE A 23 -6.30 -11.77 -4.98
N ALA A 24 -7.12 -11.90 -3.93
CA ALA A 24 -6.70 -12.56 -2.70
C ALA A 24 -6.34 -14.04 -2.92
N ASP A 25 -7.01 -14.73 -3.84
CA ASP A 25 -6.69 -16.12 -4.20
C ASP A 25 -5.45 -16.23 -5.11
N LEU A 26 -5.20 -15.23 -5.95
CA LEU A 26 -4.13 -15.26 -6.95
C LEU A 26 -2.80 -14.64 -6.48
N ALA A 27 -2.84 -13.73 -5.50
CA ALA A 27 -1.70 -12.94 -5.09
C ALA A 27 -1.59 -12.84 -3.57
N SER A 28 -0.36 -13.01 -3.07
CA SER A 28 -0.05 -12.74 -1.67
C SER A 28 0.15 -11.23 -1.45
N PRO A 29 -0.25 -10.69 -0.28
CA PRO A 29 0.02 -9.30 0.07
C PRO A 29 1.51 -8.97 0.03
N GLY A 30 1.85 -7.81 -0.50
CA GLY A 30 3.23 -7.37 -0.72
C GLY A 30 3.43 -6.67 -2.07
N VAL A 31 4.66 -6.30 -2.39
CA VAL A 31 5.00 -5.71 -3.70
C VAL A 31 5.01 -6.80 -4.78
N LYS A 32 4.57 -6.45 -5.99
CA LYS A 32 4.49 -7.41 -7.10
C LYS A 32 5.87 -7.83 -7.59
N SER A 33 6.82 -6.90 -7.62
CA SER A 33 8.21 -7.12 -8.00
C SER A 33 9.15 -6.54 -6.94
N SER A 34 10.37 -7.07 -6.85
CA SER A 34 11.39 -6.54 -5.94
C SER A 34 11.82 -5.11 -6.25
N ALA A 35 11.50 -4.59 -7.43
CA ALA A 35 11.79 -3.20 -7.84
C ALA A 35 10.63 -2.22 -7.57
N ASP A 36 9.45 -2.73 -7.21
CA ASP A 36 8.25 -1.92 -7.03
C ASP A 36 8.25 -1.23 -5.67
N LEU A 37 7.92 0.07 -5.66
CA LEU A 37 7.79 0.89 -4.45
C LEU A 37 9.02 0.83 -3.52
N LEU A 38 10.22 0.77 -4.10
CA LEU A 38 11.47 0.82 -3.35
C LEU A 38 11.81 2.26 -2.95
N PRO A 39 12.38 2.47 -1.75
CA PRO A 39 13.00 3.74 -1.40
C PRO A 39 14.25 3.94 -2.28
N VAL A 40 14.26 5.00 -3.09
CA VAL A 40 15.31 5.30 -4.07
C VAL A 40 16.35 6.25 -3.49
N SER A 41 15.92 7.25 -2.72
CA SER A 41 16.83 8.24 -2.15
C SER A 41 16.19 8.98 -0.96
N ALA A 42 17.05 9.39 -0.03
CA ALA A 42 16.74 10.48 0.89
C ALA A 42 17.03 11.80 0.17
N THR A 43 16.07 12.73 0.19
CA THR A 43 16.23 14.03 -0.45
C THR A 43 16.90 15.01 0.50
N SER A 44 17.57 16.02 -0.04
CA SER A 44 18.14 17.14 0.73
C SER A 44 17.08 17.94 1.49
N THR A 45 15.81 17.81 1.10
CA THR A 45 14.65 18.44 1.72
C THR A 45 13.98 17.57 2.80
N ARG A 46 14.66 16.53 3.31
CA ARG A 46 14.14 15.63 4.34
C ARG A 46 12.90 14.86 3.87
N GLY A 47 12.93 14.39 2.63
CA GLY A 47 11.94 13.49 2.08
C GLY A 47 12.53 12.14 1.71
N VAL A 48 11.67 11.16 1.46
CA VAL A 48 12.05 9.88 0.84
C VAL A 48 11.34 9.77 -0.49
N THR A 49 12.10 9.53 -1.55
CA THR A 49 11.56 9.19 -2.86
C THR A 49 11.35 7.69 -2.95
N VAL A 50 10.14 7.28 -3.29
CA VAL A 50 9.72 5.89 -3.53
C VAL A 50 9.53 5.70 -5.04
N SER A 51 10.03 4.59 -5.60
CA SER A 51 9.88 4.29 -7.03
C SER A 51 8.43 4.04 -7.43
N ALA A 52 8.15 4.12 -8.73
CA ALA A 52 6.89 3.61 -9.29
C ALA A 52 6.76 2.09 -9.03
N GLY A 53 5.54 1.55 -9.04
CA GLY A 53 5.36 0.12 -8.84
C GLY A 53 3.93 -0.32 -8.54
N THR A 54 3.77 -1.61 -8.29
CA THR A 54 2.49 -2.23 -7.92
C THR A 54 2.60 -2.97 -6.58
N VAL A 55 1.55 -2.87 -5.77
CA VAL A 55 1.46 -3.53 -4.47
C VAL A 55 0.08 -4.17 -4.28
N PHE A 56 0.07 -5.31 -3.62
CA PHE A 56 -1.12 -6.02 -3.17
C PHE A 56 -1.30 -5.76 -1.67
N VAL A 57 -2.40 -5.12 -1.30
CA VAL A 57 -2.68 -4.74 0.09
C VAL A 57 -3.85 -5.57 0.59
N ALA A 58 -3.61 -6.40 1.60
CA ALA A 58 -4.68 -7.11 2.28
C ALA A 58 -5.66 -6.12 2.92
N ALA A 59 -6.95 -6.30 2.69
CA ALA A 59 -7.96 -5.49 3.34
C ALA A 59 -8.03 -5.78 4.84
N THR A 60 -8.47 -4.80 5.62
CA THR A 60 -8.83 -4.98 7.03
C THR A 60 -10.27 -4.50 7.22
N PRO A 61 -11.26 -5.38 7.45
CA PRO A 61 -11.12 -6.83 7.65
C PRO A 61 -10.75 -7.60 6.37
N ALA A 62 -10.07 -8.74 6.52
CA ALA A 62 -9.59 -9.57 5.42
C ALA A 62 -10.70 -10.10 4.50
N THR A 63 -11.94 -10.14 5.01
CA THR A 63 -13.14 -10.51 4.24
C THR A 63 -13.41 -9.60 3.04
N ASN A 64 -12.78 -8.42 2.97
CA ASN A 64 -12.89 -7.51 1.83
C ASN A 64 -11.94 -7.85 0.66
N GLY A 65 -11.10 -8.88 0.82
CA GLY A 65 -10.16 -9.38 -0.20
C GLY A 65 -8.85 -8.59 -0.23
N THR A 66 -8.19 -8.59 -1.39
CA THR A 66 -6.91 -7.90 -1.60
C THR A 66 -7.10 -6.76 -2.60
N TYR A 67 -6.64 -5.57 -2.22
CA TYR A 67 -6.61 -4.40 -3.08
C TYR A 67 -5.32 -4.38 -3.92
N VAL A 68 -5.41 -3.80 -5.12
CA VAL A 68 -4.24 -3.53 -5.97
C VAL A 68 -3.96 -2.04 -5.94
N GLY A 69 -2.80 -1.66 -5.41
CA GLY A 69 -2.25 -0.30 -5.47
C GLY A 69 -1.25 -0.16 -6.60
N HIS A 70 -1.21 1.01 -7.23
CA HIS A 70 -0.27 1.30 -8.30
C HIS A 70 0.14 2.77 -8.29
N GLU A 71 1.44 3.01 -8.30
CA GLU A 71 2.02 4.33 -8.60
C GLU A 71 2.66 4.27 -9.98
N ALA A 72 2.18 5.12 -10.89
CA ALA A 72 2.69 5.20 -12.26
C ALA A 72 4.07 5.88 -12.33
N THR A 73 4.39 6.72 -11.35
CA THR A 73 5.62 7.50 -11.27
C THR A 73 6.20 7.45 -9.86
N ALA A 74 7.50 7.74 -9.73
CA ALA A 74 8.10 7.87 -8.41
C ALA A 74 7.44 9.01 -7.61
N VAL A 75 7.23 8.79 -6.32
CA VAL A 75 6.57 9.73 -5.40
C VAL A 75 7.56 10.12 -4.32
N THR A 76 7.65 11.42 -4.02
CA THR A 76 8.45 11.91 -2.88
C THR A 76 7.51 12.29 -1.75
N VAL A 77 7.73 11.68 -0.59
CA VAL A 77 7.00 12.01 0.64
C VAL A 77 7.91 12.79 1.58
N ALA A 78 7.36 13.85 2.18
CA ALA A 78 8.09 14.65 3.16
C ALA A 78 8.11 13.93 4.53
N ILE A 79 9.23 14.01 5.22
CA ILE A 79 9.39 13.52 6.59
C ILE A 79 9.54 14.73 7.50
N ASP A 80 8.67 14.81 8.50
CA ASP A 80 8.73 15.87 9.50
C ASP A 80 10.08 15.82 10.24
N PRO A 81 10.63 16.94 10.71
CA PRO A 81 11.80 16.92 11.58
C PRO A 81 11.50 16.22 12.92
N CYS A 82 12.50 15.53 13.49
CA CYS A 82 12.53 15.23 14.92
C CYS A 82 12.92 16.49 15.70
N THR A 83 12.34 16.67 16.89
CA THR A 83 12.60 17.86 17.72
C THR A 83 13.63 17.57 18.79
N THR A 84 13.53 16.42 19.46
CA THR A 84 14.31 16.14 20.68
C THR A 84 15.16 14.89 20.53
N PHE A 85 14.56 13.77 20.09
CA PHE A 85 15.27 12.50 19.97
C PHE A 85 15.04 11.81 18.63
N PRO A 86 15.95 10.92 18.19
CA PRO A 86 15.75 10.11 17.01
C PRO A 86 14.44 9.33 17.08
N ARG A 87 13.81 9.13 15.93
CA ARG A 87 12.62 8.28 15.75
C ARG A 87 12.69 7.48 14.46
N LEU A 88 11.94 6.39 14.41
CA LEU A 88 11.77 5.56 13.21
C LEU A 88 10.40 5.85 12.60
N ASP A 89 10.41 6.58 11.49
CA ASP A 89 9.21 6.79 10.68
C ASP A 89 9.07 5.66 9.65
N GLN A 90 7.84 5.28 9.34
CA GLN A 90 7.54 4.26 8.34
C GLN A 90 6.95 4.90 7.10
N VAL A 91 7.47 4.54 5.92
CA VAL A 91 6.84 4.89 4.64
C VAL A 91 5.99 3.70 4.22
N ILE A 92 4.69 3.91 4.04
CA ILE A 92 3.73 2.85 3.72
C ILE A 92 2.95 3.18 2.46
N TYR A 93 2.40 2.16 1.82
CA TYR A 93 1.32 2.33 0.85
C TYR A 93 -0.02 2.11 1.54
N ARG A 94 -0.91 3.11 1.52
CA ARG A 94 -2.23 3.02 2.15
C ARG A 94 -3.33 3.13 1.11
N ILE A 95 -4.35 2.31 1.27
CA ILE A 95 -5.57 2.33 0.44
C ILE A 95 -6.74 2.78 1.30
N TYR A 96 -7.44 3.80 0.82
CA TYR A 96 -8.71 4.28 1.32
C TYR A 96 -9.82 3.78 0.39
N ASP A 97 -10.84 3.18 0.98
CA ASP A 97 -12.05 2.75 0.29
C ASP A 97 -13.24 3.20 1.15
N SER A 98 -13.91 4.27 0.74
CA SER A 98 -15.01 4.87 1.48
C SER A 98 -16.18 3.90 1.69
N THR A 99 -16.32 2.91 0.80
CA THR A 99 -17.44 1.96 0.82
C THR A 99 -17.16 0.75 1.70
N SER A 100 -15.91 0.30 1.79
CA SER A 100 -15.54 -0.95 2.46
C SER A 100 -14.73 -0.74 3.75
N LEU A 101 -14.01 0.38 3.88
CA LEU A 101 -13.15 0.73 5.02
C LEU A 101 -13.67 1.94 5.80
N GLY A 102 -14.70 2.62 5.29
CA GLY A 102 -15.25 3.85 5.84
C GLY A 102 -14.44 5.10 5.45
N GLY A 103 -15.01 6.28 5.68
CA GLY A 103 -14.42 7.58 5.30
C GLY A 103 -15.00 8.17 4.01
N SER A 104 -14.32 9.18 3.44
CA SER A 104 -14.78 9.93 2.26
C SER A 104 -13.88 9.78 1.03
N LEU A 105 -12.80 9.01 1.13
CA LEU A 105 -11.77 8.92 0.10
C LEU A 105 -11.73 7.52 -0.53
N ASN A 106 -11.55 7.48 -1.85
CA ASN A 106 -11.27 6.27 -2.63
C ASN A 106 -9.95 6.45 -3.37
N LYS A 107 -8.83 6.09 -2.74
CA LYS A 107 -7.49 6.25 -3.33
C LYS A 107 -6.46 5.33 -2.67
N GLY A 108 -5.48 4.87 -3.44
CA GLY A 108 -4.20 4.40 -2.94
C GLY A 108 -3.18 5.54 -2.96
N GLN A 109 -2.32 5.63 -1.95
CA GLN A 109 -1.19 6.56 -1.95
C GLN A 109 -0.08 6.13 -1.00
N VAL A 110 1.15 6.60 -1.28
CA VAL A 110 2.27 6.50 -0.36
C VAL A 110 2.13 7.55 0.76
N GLU A 111 2.33 7.13 2.01
CA GLU A 111 2.23 7.98 3.20
C GLU A 111 3.37 7.73 4.17
N VAL A 112 3.65 8.72 5.01
CA VAL A 112 4.57 8.59 6.15
C VAL A 112 3.75 8.41 7.43
N VAL A 113 3.97 7.30 8.12
CA VAL A 113 3.53 7.09 9.49
C VAL A 113 4.65 7.50 10.42
N LYS A 114 4.41 8.58 11.15
CA LYS A 114 5.35 9.13 12.12
C LYS A 114 5.51 8.18 13.31
N GLY A 115 6.75 7.83 13.62
CA GLY A 115 7.09 7.07 14.81
C GLY A 115 7.08 7.93 16.07
N THR A 116 7.32 7.27 17.20
CA THR A 116 7.51 7.93 18.50
C THR A 116 9.00 8.24 18.69
N GLU A 117 9.31 9.44 19.21
CA GLU A 117 10.68 9.78 19.58
C GLU A 117 11.20 8.89 20.71
N THR A 118 12.44 8.46 20.59
CA THR A 118 13.10 7.62 21.61
C THR A 118 13.33 8.40 22.90
N SER A 119 13.43 7.70 24.04
CA SER A 119 13.65 8.33 25.35
C SER A 119 15.15 8.54 25.68
N GLY A 120 15.98 8.85 24.68
CA GLY A 120 17.42 9.09 24.86
C GLY A 120 18.33 7.88 24.61
N ALA A 121 17.80 6.78 24.10
CA ALA A 121 18.62 5.68 23.59
C ALA A 121 19.06 5.98 22.14
N THR A 122 20.36 5.89 21.87
CA THR A 122 20.87 5.89 20.49
C THR A 122 20.29 4.68 19.76
N LEU A 123 19.55 4.93 18.68
CA LEU A 123 19.15 3.85 17.78
C LEU A 123 20.42 3.26 17.17
N VAL A 124 20.72 2.00 17.47
CA VAL A 124 21.75 1.24 16.75
C VAL A 124 21.08 0.72 15.49
N ASN A 125 21.50 1.26 14.35
CA ASN A 125 21.02 0.97 13.01
C ASN A 125 21.97 0.05 12.25
#